data_AF-A0A4Q3FA18-F1
#
_entry.id   AF-A0A4Q3FA18-F1
#
_cell.length_a   1.000
_cell.length_b   1.000
_cell.length_c   1.000
_cell.angle_alpha   90.00
_cell.angle_beta   90.00
_cell.angle_gamma   90.00
#
_symmetry.space_group_name_H-M   'P 1'
#
loop_
_entity.id
_entity.type
_entity.pdbx_description
1 polymer ?
#
loop_
_entity_poly.entity_id
_entity_poly.type
_entity_poly.pdbx_seq_one_letter_code
_entity_poly.pdbx_strand_id
1 'polypeptide(L)'
;LLDEVITVSTDEICAAVKDIFEDTRAIAEPSGAVSLAGLKAYAAREAKRTGALIAINSGANMNFDRLRHIAERAEIGEHREALLAVTIPEKPGAYRAFIELLGRRAITEFNYRYSDPKAARIFVGVQLSEGDAEKRQIIAMLSEHGYPVLDMSDNELAKLHIRYMVGGKAPGLGDELIFRFQFPERPGALLKFLNSLSADWNISLFHYRNHGADYGRILAGIQIPRAQRGQLTKRLDALGYPYWSESDNPAYLSFLAEMPAAV
;
A
#
# COMPACT_ATOMS: atom_id res chain seq x y z
N LEU A 1 19.04 2.39 -42.85
CA LEU A 1 18.48 1.04 -42.59
C LEU A 1 18.49 0.82 -41.07
N LEU A 2 17.72 -0.17 -40.59
CA LEU A 2 17.51 -0.48 -39.17
C LEU A 2 18.22 -1.79 -38.82
N ASP A 3 19.01 -1.81 -37.73
CA ASP A 3 19.79 -2.99 -37.34
C ASP A 3 19.04 -3.94 -36.41
N GLU A 4 18.18 -3.40 -35.53
CA GLU A 4 17.48 -4.19 -34.51
C GLU A 4 16.20 -3.51 -34.01
N VAL A 5 15.29 -4.30 -33.44
CA VAL A 5 14.13 -3.83 -32.66
C VAL A 5 14.16 -4.46 -31.27
N ILE A 6 13.94 -3.64 -30.24
CA ILE A 6 13.84 -4.07 -28.84
C ILE A 6 12.45 -3.72 -28.32
N THR A 7 11.79 -4.69 -27.71
CA THR A 7 10.49 -4.50 -27.06
C THR A 7 10.69 -4.25 -25.57
N VAL A 8 9.85 -3.40 -24.99
CA VAL A 8 9.83 -3.10 -23.56
C VAL A 8 8.40 -3.16 -23.03
N SER A 9 8.28 -3.47 -21.76
CA SER A 9 7.03 -3.46 -21.00
C SER A 9 6.60 -2.03 -20.63
N THR A 10 5.33 -1.88 -20.28
CA THR A 10 4.79 -0.62 -19.77
C THR A 10 5.48 -0.18 -18.48
N ASP A 11 5.88 -1.12 -17.63
CA ASP A 11 6.55 -0.86 -16.36
C ASP A 11 7.96 -0.29 -16.60
N GLU A 12 8.72 -0.85 -17.56
CA GLU A 12 10.01 -0.30 -17.99
C GLU A 12 9.87 1.11 -18.60
N ILE A 13 8.79 1.37 -19.35
CA ILE A 13 8.49 2.70 -19.88
C ILE A 13 8.21 3.68 -18.74
N CYS A 14 7.41 3.30 -17.74
CA CYS A 14 7.12 4.15 -16.59
C CYS A 14 8.39 4.46 -15.76
N ALA A 15 9.25 3.46 -15.55
CA ALA A 15 10.56 3.66 -14.93
C ALA A 15 11.43 4.65 -15.73
N ALA A 16 11.47 4.52 -17.06
CA ALA A 16 12.20 5.46 -17.91
C ALA A 16 11.65 6.90 -17.86
N VAL A 17 10.32 7.09 -17.76
CA VAL A 17 9.74 8.44 -17.54
C VAL A 17 10.26 9.05 -16.24
N LYS A 18 10.32 8.23 -15.17
CA LYS A 18 10.83 8.65 -13.87
C LYS A 18 12.32 8.99 -13.93
N ASP A 19 13.14 8.15 -14.55
CA ASP A 19 14.58 8.41 -14.73
C ASP A 19 14.82 9.75 -15.45
N ILE A 20 14.10 10.01 -16.56
CA ILE A 20 14.20 11.28 -17.29
C ILE A 20 13.91 12.45 -16.35
N PHE A 21 12.86 12.35 -15.52
CA PHE A 21 12.50 13.40 -14.58
C PHE A 21 13.54 13.58 -13.47
N GLU A 22 14.03 12.50 -12.87
CA GLU A 22 15.01 12.54 -11.78
C GLU A 22 16.34 13.17 -12.25
N ASP A 23 16.83 12.77 -13.43
CA ASP A 23 18.13 13.18 -13.96
C ASP A 23 18.10 14.56 -14.62
N THR A 24 17.04 14.87 -15.38
CA THR A 24 17.01 16.05 -16.25
C THR A 24 15.94 17.08 -15.88
N ARG A 25 15.00 16.71 -14.99
CA ARG A 25 13.78 17.47 -14.68
C ARG A 25 12.86 17.70 -15.88
N ALA A 26 13.13 17.03 -17.01
CA ALA A 26 12.21 17.00 -18.14
C ALA A 26 11.04 16.07 -17.84
N ILE A 27 9.87 16.44 -18.35
CA ILE A 27 8.63 15.67 -18.22
C ILE A 27 8.42 14.95 -19.55
N ALA A 28 8.66 13.63 -19.57
CA ALA A 28 8.39 12.79 -20.75
C ALA A 28 7.01 12.16 -20.67
N GLU A 29 6.32 12.05 -21.80
CA GLU A 29 5.15 11.14 -21.89
C GLU A 29 5.64 9.69 -22.10
N PRO A 30 4.79 8.66 -21.89
CA PRO A 30 5.21 7.27 -22.05
C PRO A 30 5.89 6.96 -23.39
N SER A 31 5.35 7.44 -24.52
CA SER A 31 5.98 7.23 -25.84
C SER A 31 7.34 7.93 -25.96
N GLY A 32 7.51 9.09 -25.32
CA GLY A 32 8.77 9.83 -25.23
C GLY A 32 9.87 9.06 -24.51
N ALA A 33 9.51 8.24 -23.52
CA ALA A 33 10.46 7.47 -22.72
C ALA A 33 10.79 6.07 -23.27
N VAL A 34 10.06 5.58 -24.28
CA VAL A 34 10.26 4.22 -24.85
C VAL A 34 11.70 4.00 -25.30
N SER A 35 12.32 5.02 -25.91
CA SER A 35 13.69 4.92 -26.39
C SER A 35 14.70 4.72 -25.25
N LEU A 36 14.49 5.36 -24.09
CA LEU A 36 15.34 5.19 -22.92
C LEU A 36 15.11 3.82 -22.27
N ALA A 37 13.86 3.36 -22.16
CA ALA A 37 13.56 2.02 -21.68
C ALA A 37 14.27 0.95 -22.53
N GLY A 38 14.16 1.05 -23.86
CA GLY A 38 14.86 0.15 -24.79
C GLY A 38 16.39 0.26 -24.70
N LEU A 39 16.92 1.47 -24.52
CA LEU A 39 18.35 1.71 -24.34
C LEU A 39 18.89 1.04 -23.07
N LYS A 40 18.13 1.09 -21.97
CA LYS A 40 18.47 0.40 -20.70
C LYS A 40 18.45 -1.12 -20.87
N ALA A 41 17.43 -1.66 -21.52
CA ALA A 41 17.34 -3.09 -21.83
C ALA A 41 18.50 -3.55 -22.72
N TYR A 42 18.85 -2.78 -23.75
CA TYR A 42 20.00 -3.03 -24.60
C TYR A 42 21.32 -3.00 -23.83
N ALA A 43 21.54 -1.98 -22.99
CA ALA A 43 22.75 -1.82 -22.20
C ALA A 43 22.95 -2.97 -21.20
N ALA A 44 21.87 -3.45 -20.58
CA ALA A 44 21.90 -4.61 -19.70
C ALA A 44 22.25 -5.91 -20.45
N ARG A 45 21.73 -6.08 -21.67
CA ARG A 45 22.04 -7.24 -22.52
C ARG A 45 23.50 -7.22 -23.02
N GLU A 46 23.97 -6.06 -23.47
CA GLU A 46 25.30 -5.87 -24.07
C GLU A 46 26.31 -5.29 -23.08
N ALA A 47 26.47 -5.93 -21.92
CA ALA A 47 27.25 -5.42 -20.79
C ALA A 47 28.74 -5.11 -21.10
N LYS A 48 29.29 -5.64 -22.21
CA LYS A 48 30.69 -5.42 -22.64
C LYS A 48 30.85 -4.32 -23.69
N ARG A 49 29.77 -3.60 -24.02
CA ARG A 49 29.78 -2.50 -24.97
C ARG A 49 30.73 -1.38 -24.54
N THR A 50 31.38 -0.78 -25.52
CA THR A 50 32.10 0.49 -25.38
C THR A 50 31.44 1.59 -26.21
N GLY A 51 31.41 2.82 -25.69
CA GLY A 51 30.93 4.00 -26.42
C GLY A 51 29.57 4.52 -25.96
N ALA A 52 29.29 5.78 -26.29
CA ALA A 52 28.11 6.52 -25.84
C ALA A 52 26.81 5.91 -26.40
N LEU A 53 25.79 5.81 -25.54
CA LEU A 53 24.41 5.45 -25.86
C LEU A 53 23.57 6.73 -25.87
N ILE A 54 22.66 6.87 -26.83
CA ILE A 54 21.76 8.03 -26.91
C ILE A 54 20.32 7.53 -27.05
N ALA A 55 19.44 8.04 -26.20
CA ALA A 55 18.00 7.89 -26.31
C ALA A 55 17.38 9.23 -26.71
N ILE A 56 16.30 9.19 -27.48
CA ILE A 56 15.57 10.38 -27.93
C ILE A 56 14.27 10.46 -27.14
N ASN A 57 14.14 11.50 -26.31
CA ASN A 57 12.84 11.84 -25.77
C ASN A 57 11.96 12.42 -26.89
N SER A 58 11.07 11.60 -27.46
CA SER A 58 10.27 11.98 -28.63
C SER A 58 9.03 12.81 -28.30
N GLY A 59 8.66 12.96 -27.03
CA GLY A 59 7.38 13.56 -26.65
C GLY A 59 7.22 13.86 -25.17
N ALA A 60 6.49 14.93 -24.88
CA ALA A 60 6.25 15.45 -23.53
C ALA A 60 4.76 15.79 -23.31
N ASN A 61 3.86 15.27 -24.14
CA ASN A 61 2.43 15.59 -24.06
C ASN A 61 1.74 14.84 -22.92
N MET A 62 2.03 15.26 -21.70
CA MET A 62 1.53 14.64 -20.48
C MET A 62 0.60 15.59 -19.73
N ASN A 63 -0.45 15.02 -19.13
CA ASN A 63 -1.27 15.72 -18.14
C ASN A 63 -0.90 15.27 -16.72
N PHE A 64 -1.21 16.11 -15.73
CA PHE A 64 -0.89 15.83 -14.33
C PHE A 64 -1.57 14.57 -13.79
N ASP A 65 -2.76 14.21 -14.28
CA ASP A 65 -3.45 12.99 -13.84
C ASP A 65 -2.69 11.72 -14.24
N ARG A 66 -2.05 11.70 -15.42
CA ARG A 66 -1.24 10.56 -15.88
C ARG A 66 0.06 10.40 -15.10
N LEU A 67 0.63 11.49 -14.59
CA LEU A 67 1.84 11.44 -13.76
C LEU A 67 1.63 10.57 -12.53
N ARG A 68 0.48 10.67 -11.87
CA ARG A 68 0.16 9.83 -10.71
C ARG A 68 0.19 8.36 -11.07
N HIS A 69 -0.47 7.97 -12.16
CA HIS A 69 -0.50 6.58 -12.62
C HIS A 69 0.89 6.08 -13.02
N ILE A 70 1.70 6.92 -13.67
CA ILE A 70 3.08 6.58 -14.06
C ILE A 70 3.95 6.39 -12.82
N ALA A 71 3.86 7.29 -11.83
CA ALA A 71 4.60 7.18 -10.58
C ALA A 71 4.22 5.90 -9.81
N GLU A 72 2.92 5.61 -9.68
CA GLU A 72 2.43 4.39 -9.03
C GLU A 72 2.93 3.12 -9.75
N ARG A 73 2.97 3.09 -11.09
CA ARG A 73 3.50 1.94 -11.84
C ARG A 73 5.02 1.82 -11.80
N ALA A 74 5.74 2.94 -11.84
CA ALA A 74 7.20 2.94 -11.81
C ALA A 74 7.72 2.33 -10.50
N GLU A 75 7.12 2.67 -9.35
CA GLU A 75 7.52 2.08 -8.05
C GLU A 75 7.34 0.55 -8.01
N ILE A 76 6.23 0.04 -8.56
CA ILE A 76 5.98 -1.41 -8.60
C ILE A 76 6.91 -2.09 -9.62
N GLY A 77 7.04 -1.51 -10.82
CA GLY A 77 7.85 -2.04 -11.91
C GLY A 77 9.35 -2.09 -11.63
N GLU A 78 9.85 -1.17 -10.80
CA GLU A 78 11.24 -1.14 -10.35
C GLU A 78 11.52 -2.13 -9.20
N HIS A 79 10.56 -3.00 -8.84
CA HIS A 79 10.64 -3.86 -7.67
C HIS A 79 10.91 -3.06 -6.38
N ARG A 80 10.44 -1.81 -6.30
CA ARG A 80 10.58 -0.95 -5.10
C ARG A 80 9.42 -1.08 -4.13
N GLU A 81 8.39 -1.85 -4.47
CA GLU A 81 7.26 -2.15 -3.59
C GLU A 81 6.91 -3.64 -3.69
N ALA A 82 6.77 -4.32 -2.54
CA ALA A 82 6.17 -5.65 -2.45
C ALA A 82 4.69 -5.52 -2.11
N LEU A 83 3.81 -6.19 -2.87
CA LEU A 83 2.39 -6.31 -2.57
C LEU A 83 2.10 -7.73 -2.07
N LEU A 84 1.70 -7.86 -0.81
CA LEU A 84 1.53 -9.14 -0.13
C LEU A 84 0.10 -9.28 0.42
N ALA A 85 -0.48 -10.46 0.29
CA ALA A 85 -1.64 -10.86 1.08
C ALA A 85 -1.17 -11.78 2.21
N VAL A 86 -1.29 -11.30 3.45
CA VAL A 86 -0.83 -12.03 4.64
C VAL A 86 -2.03 -12.47 5.46
N THR A 87 -2.06 -13.74 5.83
CA THR A 87 -3.11 -14.28 6.71
C THR A 87 -2.61 -14.31 8.16
N ILE A 88 -3.34 -13.68 9.06
CA ILE A 88 -3.07 -13.69 10.51
C ILE A 88 -4.27 -14.29 11.26
N PRO A 89 -4.09 -14.84 12.47
CA PRO A 89 -5.22 -15.28 13.27
C PRO A 89 -6.10 -14.09 13.67
N GLU A 90 -7.41 -14.23 13.56
CA GLU A 90 -8.39 -13.19 13.93
C GLU A 90 -8.60 -13.18 15.45
N LYS A 91 -7.59 -12.72 16.19
CA LYS A 91 -7.61 -12.64 17.65
C LYS A 91 -6.98 -11.34 18.14
N PRO A 92 -7.39 -10.85 19.33
CA PRO A 92 -6.81 -9.64 19.90
C PRO A 92 -5.29 -9.76 20.03
N GLY A 93 -4.57 -8.69 19.67
CA GLY A 93 -3.10 -8.63 19.67
C GLY A 93 -2.41 -9.18 18.41
N ALA A 94 -3.08 -9.93 17.54
CA ALA A 94 -2.46 -10.48 16.32
C ALA A 94 -2.00 -9.38 15.35
N TYR A 95 -2.81 -8.33 15.17
CA TYR A 95 -2.46 -7.14 14.38
C TYR A 95 -1.17 -6.47 14.85
N ARG A 96 -1.06 -6.29 16.17
CA ARG A 96 0.11 -5.66 16.79
C ARG A 96 1.34 -6.52 16.60
N ALA A 97 1.26 -7.83 16.88
CA ALA A 97 2.37 -8.76 16.70
C ALA A 97 2.86 -8.78 15.24
N PHE A 98 1.93 -8.74 14.28
CA PHE A 98 2.26 -8.69 12.86
C PHE A 98 3.04 -7.41 12.47
N ILE A 99 2.61 -6.24 12.95
CA ILE A 99 3.32 -4.97 12.65
C ILE A 99 4.65 -4.89 13.39
N GLU A 100 4.74 -5.39 14.63
CA GLU A 100 6.02 -5.51 15.35
C GLU A 100 7.00 -6.40 14.59
N LEU A 101 6.52 -7.49 13.98
CA LEU A 101 7.32 -8.40 13.16
C LEU A 101 7.84 -7.75 11.86
N LEU A 102 7.02 -6.93 11.20
CA LEU A 102 7.47 -6.13 10.05
C LEU A 102 8.55 -5.11 10.44
N GLY A 103 8.57 -4.69 11.71
CA GLY A 103 9.64 -3.91 12.32
C GLY A 103 9.66 -2.46 11.83
N ARG A 104 10.83 -2.00 11.34
CA ARG A 104 11.05 -0.62 10.88
C ARG A 104 10.87 -0.44 9.37
N ARG A 105 10.42 -1.46 8.66
CA ARG A 105 10.20 -1.40 7.21
C ARG A 105 9.14 -0.35 6.89
N ALA A 106 9.32 0.35 5.78
CA ALA A 106 8.37 1.37 5.35
C ALA A 106 7.13 0.68 4.75
N ILE A 107 6.03 0.71 5.49
CA ILE A 107 4.74 0.21 5.03
C ILE A 107 4.13 1.30 4.14
N THR A 108 3.85 0.96 2.89
CA THR A 108 3.21 1.84 1.91
C THR A 108 1.69 1.68 1.94
N GLU A 109 1.22 0.45 2.18
CA GLU A 109 -0.20 0.13 2.30
C GLU A 109 -0.46 -0.88 3.40
N PHE A 110 -1.57 -0.71 4.11
CA PHE A 110 -2.05 -1.69 5.07
C PHE A 110 -3.56 -1.62 5.10
N ASN A 111 -4.20 -2.57 4.42
CA ASN A 111 -5.64 -2.61 4.24
C ASN A 111 -6.21 -3.93 4.76
N TYR A 112 -7.26 -3.83 5.56
CA TYR A 112 -7.95 -4.94 6.19
C TYR A 112 -9.41 -4.57 6.48
N ARG A 113 -10.29 -5.56 6.30
CA ARG A 113 -11.68 -5.54 6.73
C ARG A 113 -12.02 -6.90 7.34
N TYR A 114 -12.68 -6.88 8.50
CA TYR A 114 -13.17 -8.08 9.14
C TYR A 114 -14.08 -8.86 8.20
N SER A 115 -13.80 -10.16 8.04
CA SER A 115 -14.55 -11.03 7.13
C SER A 115 -14.76 -12.44 7.67
N ASP A 116 -13.82 -12.99 8.44
CA ASP A 116 -13.87 -14.35 8.98
C ASP A 116 -13.43 -14.33 10.46
N PRO A 117 -14.18 -14.96 11.38
CA PRO A 117 -13.87 -14.96 12.81
C PRO A 117 -12.61 -15.74 13.20
N LYS A 118 -11.99 -16.49 12.28
CA LYS A 118 -10.79 -17.30 12.54
C LYS A 118 -9.53 -16.72 11.92
N ALA A 119 -9.64 -16.12 10.74
CA ALA A 119 -8.49 -15.68 9.96
C ALA A 119 -8.72 -14.32 9.30
N ALA A 120 -7.81 -13.39 9.58
CA ALA A 120 -7.78 -12.08 8.96
C ALA A 120 -6.86 -12.13 7.74
N ARG A 121 -7.32 -11.63 6.58
CA ARG A 121 -6.47 -11.43 5.40
C ARG A 121 -6.14 -9.96 5.26
N ILE A 122 -4.85 -9.65 5.37
CA ILE A 122 -4.33 -8.28 5.30
C ILE A 122 -3.65 -8.08 3.95
N PHE A 123 -4.02 -7.01 3.26
CA PHE A 123 -3.29 -6.52 2.10
C PHE A 123 -2.21 -5.55 2.59
N VAL A 124 -0.95 -5.86 2.30
CA VAL A 124 0.21 -5.11 2.80
C VAL A 124 1.10 -4.71 1.62
N GLY A 125 1.37 -3.42 1.52
CA GLY A 125 2.42 -2.85 0.68
C GLY A 125 3.66 -2.55 1.54
N VAL A 126 4.84 -3.02 1.11
CA VAL A 126 6.11 -2.74 1.79
C VAL A 126 7.09 -2.16 0.77
N GLN A 127 7.64 -0.99 1.08
CA GLN A 127 8.70 -0.40 0.26
C GLN A 127 9.99 -1.20 0.43
N LEU A 128 10.65 -1.48 -0.70
CA LEU A 128 11.87 -2.26 -0.80
C LEU A 128 13.04 -1.34 -1.19
N SER A 129 14.17 -1.53 -0.53
CA SER A 129 15.45 -0.87 -0.84
C SER A 129 16.41 -1.81 -1.57
N GLU A 130 16.33 -3.12 -1.33
CA GLU A 130 17.17 -4.14 -1.98
C GLU A 130 16.38 -5.01 -2.98
N GLY A 131 15.21 -4.51 -3.39
CA GLY A 131 14.34 -5.15 -4.37
C GLY A 131 13.94 -6.59 -4.01
N ASP A 132 13.99 -7.47 -5.00
CA ASP A 132 13.53 -8.87 -4.87
C ASP A 132 14.27 -9.68 -3.80
N ALA A 133 15.52 -9.33 -3.47
CA ALA A 133 16.26 -10.01 -2.40
C ALA A 133 15.61 -9.75 -1.03
N GLU A 134 15.31 -8.49 -0.73
CA GLU A 134 14.60 -8.08 0.48
C GLU A 134 13.17 -8.63 0.50
N LYS A 135 12.46 -8.61 -0.64
CA LYS A 135 11.11 -9.20 -0.77
C LYS A 135 11.10 -10.67 -0.31
N ARG A 136 12.05 -11.48 -0.80
CA ARG A 136 12.18 -12.89 -0.41
C ARG A 136 12.47 -13.06 1.08
N GLN A 137 13.31 -12.20 1.66
CA GLN A 137 13.59 -12.22 3.10
C GLN A 137 12.33 -11.92 3.93
N ILE A 138 11.51 -10.95 3.50
CA ILE A 138 10.24 -10.62 4.17
C ILE A 138 9.29 -11.81 4.11
N ILE A 139 9.10 -12.42 2.93
CA ILE A 139 8.20 -13.57 2.76
C ILE A 139 8.67 -14.76 3.60
N ALA A 140 9.97 -15.07 3.60
CA ALA A 140 10.53 -16.15 4.39
C ALA A 140 10.31 -15.91 5.90
N MET A 141 10.65 -14.71 6.37
CA MET A 141 10.46 -14.32 7.77
C MET A 141 9.00 -14.44 8.21
N LEU A 142 8.04 -13.98 7.40
CA LEU A 142 6.62 -14.10 7.73
C LEU A 142 6.16 -15.57 7.76
N SER A 143 6.64 -16.37 6.82
CA SER A 143 6.32 -17.80 6.74
C SER A 143 6.89 -18.58 7.94
N GLU A 144 8.12 -18.27 8.38
CA GLU A 144 8.75 -18.85 9.57
C GLU A 144 7.96 -18.58 10.86
N HIS A 145 7.28 -17.43 10.93
CA HIS A 145 6.40 -17.07 12.05
C HIS A 145 4.98 -17.63 11.90
N GLY A 146 4.73 -18.49 10.91
CA GLY A 146 3.45 -19.16 10.71
C GLY A 146 2.38 -18.29 10.07
N TYR A 147 2.76 -17.21 9.37
CA TYR A 147 1.83 -16.39 8.60
C TYR A 147 1.85 -16.83 7.13
N PRO A 148 0.77 -17.42 6.59
CA PRO A 148 0.66 -17.68 5.16
C PRO A 148 0.73 -16.37 4.38
N VAL A 149 1.64 -16.31 3.40
CA VAL A 149 1.84 -15.14 2.53
C VAL A 149 1.62 -15.54 1.07
N LEU A 150 0.86 -14.71 0.37
CA LEU A 150 0.77 -14.74 -1.09
C LEU A 150 1.44 -13.47 -1.64
N ASP A 151 2.48 -13.65 -2.45
CA ASP A 151 3.10 -12.56 -3.21
C ASP A 151 2.22 -12.20 -4.40
N MET A 152 1.78 -10.95 -4.45
CA MET A 152 0.95 -10.39 -5.51
C MET A 152 1.67 -9.26 -6.25
N SER A 153 2.98 -9.11 -6.05
CA SER A 153 3.78 -8.02 -6.64
C SER A 153 3.75 -8.06 -8.17
N ASP A 154 3.59 -9.23 -8.79
CA ASP A 154 3.47 -9.40 -10.25
C ASP A 154 2.02 -9.56 -10.73
N ASN A 155 1.03 -9.37 -9.86
CA ASN A 155 -0.38 -9.57 -10.19
C ASN A 155 -1.06 -8.26 -10.63
N GLU A 156 -1.37 -8.13 -11.93
CA GLU A 156 -1.99 -6.92 -12.49
C GLU A 156 -3.35 -6.58 -11.85
N LEU A 157 -4.17 -7.59 -11.53
CA LEU A 157 -5.45 -7.35 -10.85
C LEU A 157 -5.22 -6.75 -9.45
N ALA A 158 -4.17 -7.20 -8.74
CA ALA A 158 -3.80 -6.66 -7.45
C ALA A 158 -3.32 -5.21 -7.54
N LYS A 159 -2.41 -4.93 -8.49
CA LYS A 159 -1.83 -3.60 -8.72
C LYS A 159 -2.87 -2.57 -9.17
N LEU A 160 -3.76 -2.94 -10.10
CA LEU A 160 -4.65 -1.98 -10.77
C LEU A 160 -5.99 -1.83 -10.05
N HIS A 161 -6.47 -2.87 -9.36
CA HIS A 161 -7.83 -2.90 -8.81
C HIS A 161 -7.87 -3.24 -7.33
N ILE A 162 -7.36 -4.40 -6.91
CA ILE A 162 -7.60 -4.89 -5.54
C ILE A 162 -7.06 -3.93 -4.48
N ARG A 163 -5.89 -3.31 -4.70
CA ARG A 163 -5.35 -2.30 -3.77
C ARG A 163 -6.30 -1.13 -3.48
N TYR A 164 -7.25 -0.85 -4.38
CA TYR A 164 -8.28 0.18 -4.24
C TYR A 164 -9.62 -0.35 -3.73
N MET A 165 -9.78 -1.66 -3.65
CA MET A 165 -11.04 -2.35 -3.36
C MET A 165 -11.00 -3.18 -2.08
N VAL A 166 -9.82 -3.41 -1.50
CA VAL A 166 -9.70 -4.10 -0.20
C VAL A 166 -10.51 -3.33 0.83
N GLY A 167 -11.57 -3.97 1.30
CA GLY A 167 -12.63 -3.32 2.08
C GLY A 167 -13.94 -4.07 1.90
N GLY A 168 -15.04 -3.32 2.00
CA GLY A 168 -16.40 -3.85 1.88
C GLY A 168 -17.11 -3.99 3.22
N LYS A 169 -18.23 -4.73 3.21
CA LYS A 169 -19.06 -4.93 4.39
C LYS A 169 -18.53 -6.07 5.25
N ALA A 170 -18.70 -5.95 6.56
CA ALA A 170 -18.34 -6.96 7.55
C ALA A 170 -19.63 -7.56 8.12
N PRO A 171 -20.14 -8.68 7.56
CA PRO A 171 -21.41 -9.24 7.98
C PRO A 171 -21.34 -9.81 9.41
N GLY A 172 -22.40 -9.58 10.18
CA GLY A 172 -22.53 -9.98 11.58
C GLY A 172 -21.71 -9.14 12.57
N LEU A 173 -21.10 -8.04 12.12
CA LEU A 173 -20.27 -7.20 12.99
C LEU A 173 -21.12 -6.17 13.75
N GLY A 174 -21.32 -6.41 15.04
CA GLY A 174 -21.97 -5.47 15.96
C GLY A 174 -21.00 -4.52 16.65
N ASP A 175 -21.51 -3.35 17.07
CA ASP A 175 -20.80 -2.37 17.91
C ASP A 175 -19.47 -1.83 17.36
N GLU A 176 -19.38 -1.71 16.03
CA GLU A 176 -18.27 -1.05 15.35
C GLU A 176 -18.40 0.48 15.43
N LEU A 177 -17.29 1.15 15.75
CA LEU A 177 -17.13 2.59 15.61
C LEU A 177 -16.01 2.89 14.61
N ILE A 178 -16.26 3.84 13.71
CA ILE A 178 -15.32 4.26 12.68
C ILE A 178 -14.71 5.60 13.03
N PHE A 179 -13.38 5.65 12.92
CA PHE A 179 -12.61 6.86 13.12
C PHE A 179 -11.64 7.07 11.96
N ARG A 180 -11.55 8.33 11.53
CA ARG A 180 -10.48 8.80 10.64
C ARG A 180 -9.39 9.45 11.49
N PHE A 181 -8.14 9.10 11.23
CA PHE A 181 -6.96 9.66 11.91
C PHE A 181 -6.02 10.32 10.92
N GLN A 182 -5.28 11.31 11.41
CA GLN A 182 -4.17 11.93 10.70
C GLN A 182 -2.86 11.71 11.48
N PHE A 183 -1.98 10.88 10.94
CA PHE A 183 -0.68 10.59 11.54
C PHE A 183 0.42 11.41 10.89
N PRO A 184 1.43 11.85 11.67
CA PRO A 184 2.65 12.39 11.10
C PRO A 184 3.37 11.30 10.30
N GLU A 185 3.94 11.66 9.14
CA GLU A 185 4.69 10.72 8.29
C GLU A 185 6.06 10.39 8.92
N ARG A 186 6.04 9.58 9.99
CA ARG A 186 7.25 9.08 10.65
C ARG A 186 7.13 7.57 10.94
N PRO A 187 8.21 6.79 10.75
CA PRO A 187 8.22 5.37 11.09
C PRO A 187 7.72 5.13 12.53
N GLY A 188 6.83 4.15 12.69
CA GLY A 188 6.31 3.74 14.00
C GLY A 188 5.08 4.51 14.49
N ALA A 189 4.58 5.52 13.78
CA ALA A 189 3.31 6.19 14.15
C ALA A 189 2.13 5.22 14.18
N LEU A 190 2.06 4.31 13.20
CA LEU A 190 1.09 3.23 13.14
C LEU A 190 1.16 2.32 14.38
N LEU A 191 2.36 1.86 14.74
CA LEU A 191 2.56 1.00 15.90
C LEU A 191 2.19 1.73 17.20
N LYS A 192 2.53 3.01 17.33
CA LYS A 192 2.14 3.84 18.49
C LYS A 192 0.61 3.95 18.61
N PHE A 193 -0.11 4.12 17.50
CA PHE A 193 -1.58 4.09 17.50
C PHE A 193 -2.11 2.75 18.01
N LEU A 194 -1.62 1.63 17.46
CA LEU A 194 -2.06 0.30 17.87
C LEU A 194 -1.77 0.01 19.34
N ASN A 195 -0.62 0.48 19.85
CA ASN A 195 -0.25 0.34 21.26
C ASN A 195 -1.11 1.19 22.21
N SER A 196 -1.81 2.21 21.71
CA SER A 196 -2.72 3.01 22.53
C SER A 196 -4.10 2.38 22.72
N LEU A 197 -4.51 1.54 21.76
CA LEU A 197 -5.76 0.80 21.83
C LEU A 197 -5.67 -0.26 22.93
N SER A 198 -6.80 -0.56 23.58
CA SER A 198 -6.84 -1.66 24.54
C SER A 198 -6.55 -2.98 23.84
N ALA A 199 -5.84 -3.90 24.51
CA ALA A 199 -5.62 -5.25 24.00
C ALA A 199 -6.93 -6.03 23.82
N ASP A 200 -8.00 -5.61 24.50
CA ASP A 200 -9.32 -6.24 24.44
C ASP A 200 -10.19 -5.73 23.28
N TRP A 201 -9.77 -4.69 22.57
CA TRP A 201 -10.54 -4.12 21.47
C TRP A 201 -10.12 -4.75 20.16
N ASN A 202 -11.11 -5.23 19.42
CA ASN A 202 -10.89 -5.82 18.12
C ASN A 202 -10.87 -4.72 17.06
N ILE A 203 -9.86 -4.75 16.19
CA ILE A 203 -9.83 -3.90 15.00
C ILE A 203 -10.63 -4.62 13.93
N SER A 204 -11.64 -3.97 13.39
CA SER A 204 -12.57 -4.53 12.40
C SER A 204 -12.42 -3.91 11.01
N LEU A 205 -11.73 -2.78 10.92
CA LEU A 205 -11.34 -2.14 9.68
C LEU A 205 -10.01 -1.44 9.91
N PHE A 206 -9.10 -1.55 8.95
CA PHE A 206 -7.90 -0.73 8.93
C PHE A 206 -7.57 -0.40 7.48
N HIS A 207 -7.54 0.87 7.13
CA HIS A 207 -7.18 1.32 5.79
C HIS A 207 -6.12 2.40 5.92
N TYR A 208 -4.91 2.08 5.50
CA TYR A 208 -3.75 2.95 5.50
C TYR A 208 -3.09 2.93 4.14
N ARG A 209 -2.81 4.13 3.63
CA ARG A 209 -2.00 4.30 2.43
C ARG A 209 -1.10 5.51 2.61
N ASN A 210 0.19 5.30 2.38
CA ASN A 210 1.14 6.39 2.27
C ASN A 210 1.15 6.89 0.82
N HIS A 211 0.81 8.17 0.63
CA HIS A 211 0.76 8.83 -0.67
C HIS A 211 1.87 9.89 -0.85
N GLY A 212 2.92 9.87 0.00
CA GLY A 212 3.96 10.89 -0.04
C GLY A 212 3.42 12.30 0.25
N ALA A 213 2.32 12.37 1.01
CA ALA A 213 1.78 13.60 1.55
C ALA A 213 2.27 13.75 2.99
N ASP A 214 2.41 15.00 3.47
CA ASP A 214 2.91 15.33 4.82
C ASP A 214 2.21 14.62 5.99
N TYR A 215 1.07 13.94 5.73
CA TYR A 215 0.30 13.20 6.70
C TYR A 215 -0.27 11.89 6.14
N GLY A 216 -0.06 10.80 6.88
CA GLY A 216 -0.75 9.53 6.64
C GLY A 216 -2.21 9.62 7.10
N ARG A 217 -3.16 9.30 6.22
CA ARG A 217 -4.58 9.23 6.57
C ARG A 217 -4.97 7.78 6.81
N ILE A 218 -5.60 7.55 7.95
CA ILE A 218 -6.04 6.21 8.34
C ILE A 218 -7.53 6.24 8.58
N LEU A 219 -8.21 5.23 8.08
CA LEU A 219 -9.56 4.89 8.52
C LEU A 219 -9.44 3.62 9.35
N ALA A 220 -9.95 3.63 10.58
CA ALA A 220 -9.95 2.47 11.45
C ALA A 220 -11.34 2.22 12.01
N GLY A 221 -11.76 0.96 11.97
CA GLY A 221 -12.94 0.45 12.64
C GLY A 221 -12.52 -0.29 13.90
N ILE A 222 -13.14 0.05 15.02
CA ILE A 222 -12.87 -0.55 16.32
C ILE A 222 -14.19 -1.11 16.83
N GLN A 223 -14.21 -2.41 17.09
CA GLN A 223 -15.32 -3.07 17.75
C GLN A 223 -15.18 -2.88 19.26
N ILE A 224 -16.14 -2.16 19.84
CA ILE A 224 -16.10 -1.83 21.27
C ILE A 224 -17.49 -1.96 21.91
N PRO A 225 -17.62 -2.77 22.98
CA PRO A 225 -18.88 -2.87 23.71
C PRO A 225 -19.37 -1.50 24.17
N ARG A 226 -20.69 -1.25 24.08
CA ARG A 226 -21.29 0.05 24.43
C ARG A 226 -20.86 0.61 25.78
N ALA A 227 -20.74 -0.27 26.79
CA ALA A 227 -20.31 0.10 28.14
C ALA A 227 -18.88 0.66 28.22
N GLN A 228 -18.01 0.32 27.25
CA GLN A 228 -16.60 0.73 27.24
C GLN A 228 -16.32 1.94 26.34
N ARG A 229 -17.31 2.43 25.58
CA ARG A 229 -17.13 3.55 24.63
C ARG A 229 -16.58 4.82 25.28
N GLY A 230 -16.96 5.10 26.54
CA GLY A 230 -16.43 6.26 27.28
C GLY A 230 -14.92 6.18 27.59
N GLN A 231 -14.30 4.99 27.55
CA GLN A 231 -12.86 4.82 27.72
C GLN A 231 -12.10 5.09 26.42
N LEU A 232 -12.72 4.86 25.26
CA LEU A 232 -12.10 5.06 23.95
C LEU A 232 -11.72 6.52 23.72
N THR A 233 -12.66 7.46 23.92
CA THR A 233 -12.41 8.89 23.73
C THR A 233 -11.22 9.36 24.57
N LYS A 234 -11.17 8.98 25.86
CA LYS A 234 -10.05 9.34 26.75
C LYS A 234 -8.70 8.81 26.25
N ARG A 235 -8.65 7.60 25.68
CA ARG A 235 -7.43 7.02 25.12
C ARG A 235 -7.02 7.69 23.81
N LEU A 236 -7.98 7.99 22.94
CA LEU A 236 -7.72 8.70 21.68
C LEU A 236 -7.22 10.14 21.96
N ASP A 237 -7.78 10.81 22.95
CA ASP A 237 -7.32 12.15 23.37
C ASP A 237 -5.88 12.09 23.92
N ALA A 238 -5.56 11.06 24.71
CA ALA A 238 -4.21 10.85 25.24
C ALA A 238 -3.17 10.52 24.15
N LEU A 239 -3.60 9.98 23.00
CA LEU A 239 -2.73 9.70 21.85
C LEU A 239 -2.19 11.00 21.22
N GLY A 240 -3.00 12.07 21.26
CA GLY A 240 -2.63 13.40 20.75
C GLY A 240 -2.61 13.51 19.22
N TYR A 241 -3.23 12.56 18.50
CA TYR A 241 -3.38 12.66 17.05
C TYR A 241 -4.76 13.22 16.69
N PRO A 242 -4.86 14.10 15.67
CA PRO A 242 -6.16 14.54 15.16
C PRO A 242 -6.99 13.35 14.69
N TYR A 243 -8.24 13.29 15.15
CA TYR A 243 -9.18 12.24 14.79
C TYR A 243 -10.60 12.78 14.60
N TRP A 244 -11.40 12.07 13.81
CA TRP A 244 -12.80 12.38 13.54
C TRP A 244 -13.64 11.11 13.64
N SER A 245 -14.81 11.19 14.27
CA SER A 245 -15.81 10.11 14.19
C SER A 245 -16.44 10.12 12.80
N GLU A 246 -16.38 8.98 12.11
CA GLU A 246 -16.99 8.77 10.80
C GLU A 246 -18.10 7.69 10.86
N SER A 247 -18.47 7.25 12.07
CA SER A 247 -19.46 6.18 12.30
C SER A 247 -20.84 6.50 11.68
N ASP A 248 -21.20 7.79 11.65
CA ASP A 248 -22.47 8.27 11.10
C ASP A 248 -22.30 8.84 9.66
N ASN A 249 -21.12 8.69 9.06
CA ASN A 249 -20.84 9.25 7.74
C ASN A 249 -21.66 8.51 6.67
N PRO A 250 -22.46 9.21 5.83
CA PRO A 250 -23.27 8.57 4.80
C PRO A 250 -22.46 7.68 3.83
N ALA A 251 -21.20 8.03 3.52
CA ALA A 251 -20.33 7.22 2.68
C ALA A 251 -19.98 5.89 3.34
N TYR A 252 -19.65 5.90 4.64
CA TYR A 252 -19.42 4.67 5.40
C TYR A 252 -20.69 3.82 5.45
N LEU A 253 -21.83 4.42 5.81
CA LEU A 253 -23.11 3.73 5.92
C LEU A 253 -23.57 3.09 4.60
N SER A 254 -23.30 3.74 3.46
CA SER A 254 -23.73 3.24 2.14
C SER A 254 -22.92 2.01 1.68
N PHE A 255 -21.60 2.02 1.90
CA PHE A 255 -20.69 1.07 1.23
C PHE A 255 -20.03 0.05 2.16
N LEU A 256 -19.84 0.39 3.44
CA LEU A 256 -19.00 -0.39 4.37
C LEU A 256 -19.76 -0.87 5.60
N ALA A 257 -20.78 -0.13 6.05
CA ALA A 257 -21.63 -0.58 7.14
C ALA A 257 -22.54 -1.73 6.68
N GLU A 258 -22.77 -2.66 7.59
CA GLU A 258 -23.92 -3.55 7.48
C GLU A 258 -25.13 -2.81 8.05
N MET A 259 -26.12 -2.52 7.19
CA MET A 259 -27.40 -2.06 7.68
C MET A 259 -28.17 -3.25 8.24
N PRO A 260 -28.83 -3.13 9.40
CA PRO A 260 -29.77 -4.16 9.84
C PRO A 260 -30.80 -4.37 8.73
N ALA A 261 -31.13 -5.64 8.45
CA ALA A 261 -32.16 -5.97 7.48
C ALA A 261 -33.42 -5.15 7.80
N ALA A 262 -33.96 -4.45 6.80
CA ALA A 262 -35.25 -3.78 6.95
C ALA A 262 -36.28 -4.86 7.34
N VAL A 263 -36.80 -4.74 8.56
CA VAL A 263 -37.88 -5.59 9.08
C VAL A 263 -39.20 -5.16 8.44
#